data_AF-A0A0C3PRQ1-F1
#
_entry.id   AF-A0A0C3PRQ1-F1
#
_cell.length_a   1.000
_cell.length_b   1.000
_cell.length_c   1.000
_cell.angle_alpha   90.00
_cell.angle_beta   90.00
_cell.angle_gamma   90.00
#
_symmetry.space_group_name_H-M   'P 1'
#
loop_
_entity.id
_entity.type
_entity.pdbx_description
1 polymer ?
#
loop_
_entity_poly.entity_id
_entity_poly.type
_entity_poly.pdbx_seq_one_letter_code
_entity_poly.pdbx_strand_id
1 'polypeptide(L)'
;RTRLPFHNKYKFFKEIDTLPRGPGFTCEMVSIIGNILNANGAQMKEEAELWLRDPVECVRDLMGKVTLWDAMNYQPMKVYTGEDRKTRIYNEM
;
A
#
# COMPACT_ATOMS: atom_id res chain seq x y z
N ARG A 1 -20.99 33.15 8.32
CA ARG A 1 -21.03 32.82 6.87
C ARG A 1 -19.66 32.21 6.53
N THR A 2 -19.59 30.92 6.23
CA THR A 2 -18.33 30.24 5.87
C THR A 2 -17.85 30.76 4.52
N ARG A 3 -16.67 31.39 4.48
CA ARG A 3 -16.03 31.85 3.24
C ARG A 3 -15.33 30.65 2.63
N LEU A 4 -15.90 30.10 1.56
CA LEU A 4 -15.30 28.97 0.86
C LEU A 4 -14.00 29.41 0.17
N PRO A 5 -12.93 28.59 0.19
CA PRO A 5 -11.63 28.94 -0.40
C PRO A 5 -11.65 28.97 -1.94
N PHE A 6 -12.76 28.58 -2.57
CA PHE A 6 -12.94 28.54 -4.03
C PHE A 6 -14.12 29.41 -4.45
N HIS A 7 -13.97 30.13 -5.57
CA HIS A 7 -14.99 31.01 -6.13
C HIS A 7 -15.67 30.46 -7.39
N ASN A 8 -15.20 29.34 -7.93
CA ASN A 8 -15.78 28.69 -9.10
C ASN A 8 -15.55 27.16 -9.07
N LYS A 9 -16.27 26.44 -9.93
CA LYS A 9 -16.22 24.97 -10.04
C LYS A 9 -14.82 24.45 -10.36
N TYR A 10 -14.08 25.17 -11.21
CA TYR A 10 -12.72 24.79 -11.61
C TYR A 10 -11.75 24.80 -10.43
N LYS A 11 -11.71 25.89 -9.64
CA LYS A 11 -10.87 25.98 -8.44
C LYS A 11 -11.27 24.94 -7.41
N PHE A 12 -12.57 24.69 -7.25
CA PHE A 12 -13.05 23.63 -6.37
C PHE A 12 -12.47 22.25 -6.73
N PHE A 13 -12.53 21.84 -8.00
CA PHE A 13 -11.93 20.56 -8.42
C PHE A 13 -10.42 20.54 -8.30
N LYS A 14 -9.75 21.67 -8.57
CA LYS A 14 -8.30 21.76 -8.38
C LYS A 14 -7.89 21.54 -6.92
N GLU A 15 -8.65 22.07 -5.96
CA GLU A 15 -8.43 21.80 -4.53
C GLU A 15 -8.79 20.37 -4.12
N ILE A 16 -9.74 19.71 -4.80
CA ILE A 16 -9.98 18.28 -4.60
C ILE A 16 -8.79 17.47 -5.11
N ASP A 17 -8.23 17.84 -6.27
CA ASP A 17 -7.10 17.14 -6.87
C ASP A 17 -5.81 17.24 -6.04
N THR A 18 -5.66 18.28 -5.20
CA THR A 18 -4.53 18.45 -4.28
C THR A 18 -4.68 17.66 -2.99
N LEU A 19 -5.85 17.07 -2.71
CA LEU A 19 -6.01 16.21 -1.54
C LEU A 19 -5.03 15.03 -1.60
N PRO A 20 -4.44 14.64 -0.47
CA PRO A 20 -3.53 13.51 -0.43
C PRO A 20 -4.24 12.27 -0.98
N ARG A 21 -3.65 11.68 -2.02
CA ARG A 21 -4.10 10.43 -2.60
C ARG A 21 -3.30 9.30 -1.97
N GLY A 22 -3.94 8.14 -1.81
CA GLY A 22 -3.23 6.93 -1.43
C GLY A 22 -2.21 6.52 -2.50
N PRO A 23 -1.50 5.40 -2.26
CA PRO A 23 -0.54 4.85 -3.21
C PRO A 23 -1.14 4.69 -4.61
N GLY A 24 -0.30 4.75 -5.65
CA GLY A 24 -0.73 4.57 -7.04
C GLY A 24 -1.21 3.14 -7.35
N PHE A 25 -2.05 2.98 -8.38
CA PHE A 25 -2.35 1.65 -8.95
C PHE A 25 -1.53 1.50 -10.23
N THR A 26 -1.02 0.30 -10.44
CA THR A 26 -0.39 -0.15 -11.69
C THR A 26 -1.14 -1.37 -12.17
N CYS A 27 -1.26 -1.54 -13.49
CA CYS A 27 -1.92 -2.71 -14.08
C CYS A 27 -0.89 -3.43 -14.95
N GLU A 28 -0.68 -4.71 -14.67
CA GLU A 28 0.20 -5.58 -15.42
C GLU A 28 -0.61 -6.73 -16.02
N MET A 29 -0.37 -7.04 -17.29
CA MET A 29 -0.95 -8.24 -17.92
C MET A 29 -0.09 -9.45 -17.58
N VAL A 30 -0.67 -10.44 -16.92
CA VAL A 30 0.01 -11.68 -16.55
C VAL A 30 -0.57 -12.87 -17.29
N SER A 31 0.31 -13.77 -17.76
CA SER A 31 -0.10 -15.03 -18.39
C SER A 31 -0.10 -16.15 -17.36
N ILE A 32 -1.28 -16.69 -17.07
CA ILE A 32 -1.50 -17.77 -16.10
C ILE A 32 -1.57 -19.08 -16.88
N ILE A 33 -0.73 -20.05 -16.53
CA ILE A 33 -0.73 -21.38 -17.12
C ILE A 33 -1.54 -22.30 -16.20
N GLY A 34 -2.68 -22.77 -16.69
CA GLY A 34 -3.56 -23.67 -15.96
C GLY A 34 -3.16 -25.14 -16.07
N ASN A 35 -3.93 -25.99 -15.40
CA ASN A 35 -3.81 -27.45 -15.47
C ASN A 35 -4.68 -28.08 -16.58
N ILE A 36 -5.51 -27.30 -17.25
CA ILE A 36 -6.40 -27.78 -18.33
C ILE A 36 -5.59 -27.87 -19.62
N LEU A 37 -5.72 -29.00 -20.32
CA LEU A 37 -5.12 -29.22 -21.63
C LEU A 37 -6.11 -28.87 -22.74
N ASN A 38 -5.62 -28.25 -23.81
CA ASN A 38 -6.39 -28.04 -25.03
C ASN A 38 -6.45 -29.32 -25.88
N ALA A 39 -7.17 -29.25 -27.00
CA ALA A 39 -7.33 -30.38 -27.93
C ALA A 39 -6.00 -30.94 -28.49
N ASN A 40 -4.92 -30.16 -28.42
CA ASN A 40 -3.59 -30.53 -28.88
C ASN A 40 -2.70 -31.06 -27.74
N GLY A 41 -3.25 -31.24 -26.53
CA GLY A 41 -2.51 -31.71 -25.36
C GLY A 41 -1.60 -30.65 -24.72
N ALA A 42 -1.69 -29.38 -25.13
CA ALA A 42 -0.91 -28.29 -24.54
C ALA A 42 -1.70 -27.59 -23.42
N GLN A 43 -1.00 -27.11 -22.39
CA GLN A 43 -1.63 -26.36 -21.29
C GLN A 43 -2.26 -25.07 -21.80
N MET A 44 -3.51 -24.85 -21.39
CA MET A 44 -4.23 -23.61 -21.66
C MET A 44 -3.60 -22.46 -20.88
N LYS A 45 -3.55 -21.29 -21.52
CA LYS A 45 -3.08 -20.04 -20.94
C LYS A 45 -4.23 -19.05 -20.87
N GLU A 46 -4.27 -18.30 -19.78
CA GLU A 46 -5.21 -17.20 -19.56
C GLU A 46 -4.40 -15.91 -19.38
N GLU A 47 -4.83 -14.82 -20.02
CA GLU A 47 -4.27 -13.50 -19.79
C GLU A 47 -5.17 -12.75 -18.82
N ALA A 48 -4.61 -12.31 -17.69
CA ALA A 48 -5.34 -11.61 -16.64
C ALA A 48 -4.71 -10.25 -16.35
N GLU A 49 -5.57 -9.27 -16.06
CA GLU A 49 -5.16 -7.97 -15.54
C GLU A 49 -4.86 -8.05 -14.04
N LEU A 50 -3.60 -7.83 -13.67
CA LEU A 50 -3.15 -7.77 -12.28
C LEU A 50 -2.99 -6.32 -11.84
N TRP A 51 -3.89 -5.88 -10.96
CA TRP A 51 -3.86 -4.55 -10.37
C TRP A 51 -3.01 -4.54 -9.09
N LEU A 52 -1.90 -3.80 -9.13
CA LEU A 52 -0.86 -3.77 -8.10
C LEU A 52 -0.70 -2.38 -7.52
N ARG A 53 -0.16 -2.32 -6.30
CA ARG A 53 0.32 -1.09 -5.66
C ARG A 53 1.73 -1.32 -5.13
N ASP A 54 2.49 -0.24 -5.01
CA ASP A 54 3.77 -0.30 -4.31
C ASP A 54 3.52 -0.66 -2.82
N PRO A 55 4.00 -1.82 -2.35
CA PRO A 55 3.78 -2.25 -0.98
C PRO A 55 4.44 -1.31 0.04
N VAL A 56 5.57 -0.68 -0.30
CA VAL A 56 6.26 0.28 0.57
C VAL A 56 5.41 1.54 0.75
N GLU A 57 4.81 2.04 -0.32
CA GLU A 57 3.88 3.17 -0.23
C GLU A 57 2.62 2.82 0.57
N CYS A 58 2.07 1.61 0.37
CA CYS A 58 0.93 1.11 1.14
C CYS A 58 1.22 1.07 2.64
N VAL A 59 2.36 0.51 3.04
CA VAL A 59 2.77 0.46 4.46
C VAL A 59 2.95 1.87 5.01
N ARG A 60 3.60 2.77 4.27
CA ARG A 60 3.78 4.18 4.66
C ARG A 60 2.45 4.91 4.86
N ASP A 61 1.48 4.71 3.97
CA ASP A 61 0.13 5.27 4.09
C ASP A 61 -0.62 4.71 5.32
N LEU A 62 -0.51 3.40 5.56
CA LEU A 62 -1.09 2.75 6.73
C LEU A 62 -0.50 3.27 8.03
N MET A 63 0.82 3.48 8.09
CA MET A 63 1.49 4.04 9.27
C MET A 63 1.09 5.50 9.55
N GLY A 64 0.71 6.26 8.52
CA GLY A 64 0.23 7.64 8.68
C GLY A 64 -1.22 7.75 9.18
N LYS A 65 -1.98 6.66 9.18
CA LYS A 65 -3.41 6.68 9.55
C LYS A 65 -3.60 6.66 11.06
N VAL A 66 -4.08 7.78 11.59
CA VAL A 66 -4.45 7.95 13.02
C VAL A 66 -5.45 6.89 13.46
N THR A 67 -6.37 6.46 12.58
CA THR A 67 -7.37 5.42 12.88
C THR A 67 -6.77 4.04 13.16
N LEU A 68 -5.52 3.81 12.75
CA LEU A 68 -4.81 2.54 12.95
C LEU A 68 -3.82 2.61 14.12
N TRP A 69 -3.70 3.74 14.82
CA TRP A 69 -2.74 3.91 15.91
C TRP A 69 -2.87 2.85 16.99
N ASP A 70 -4.08 2.53 17.43
CA ASP A 70 -4.31 1.53 18.48
C ASP A 70 -3.99 0.10 18.01
N ALA A 71 -4.07 -0.15 16.70
CA ALA A 71 -3.73 -1.44 16.09
C ALA A 71 -2.25 -1.55 15.71
N MET A 72 -1.54 -0.42 15.62
CA MET A 72 -0.10 -0.37 15.36
C MET A 72 0.67 -0.72 16.63
N ASN A 73 0.85 -2.01 16.87
CA ASN A 73 1.68 -2.52 17.95
C ASN A 73 3.20 -2.35 17.66
N TYR A 74 3.55 -1.73 16.54
CA TYR A 74 4.92 -1.49 16.11
C TYR A 74 5.42 -0.14 16.64
N GLN A 75 5.90 -0.16 17.88
CA GLN A 75 6.68 0.95 18.43
C GLN A 75 8.17 0.62 18.28
N PRO A 76 9.03 1.54 17.79
CA PRO A 76 10.47 1.35 17.81
C PRO A 76 10.95 1.10 19.24
N MET A 77 11.13 -0.15 19.62
CA MET A 77 11.59 -0.55 20.94
C MET A 77 13.07 -0.90 20.89
N LYS A 78 13.83 -0.38 21.85
CA LYS A 78 15.19 -0.86 22.09
C LYS A 78 15.08 -2.23 22.76
N VAL A 79 15.34 -3.29 22.00
CA VAL A 79 15.39 -4.66 22.51
C VAL A 79 16.82 -4.97 22.96
N TYR A 80 16.95 -5.69 24.08
CA TYR A 80 18.23 -6.06 24.68
C TYR A 80 18.25 -7.56 24.94
N THR A 81 19.43 -8.18 24.93
CA THR A 81 19.59 -9.64 25.13
C THR A 81 19.21 -10.12 26.53
N GLY A 82 19.07 -9.22 27.49
CA GLY A 82 18.73 -9.53 28.89
C GLY A 82 18.29 -8.30 29.67
N GLU A 83 17.88 -8.51 30.93
CA GLU A 83 17.41 -7.45 31.83
C GLU A 83 18.47 -6.39 32.16
N ASP A 84 19.75 -6.73 32.01
CA ASP A 84 20.89 -5.84 32.26
C ASP A 84 21.01 -4.70 31.23
N ARG A 85 20.30 -4.79 30.11
CA ARG A 85 20.26 -3.81 29.02
C ARG A 85 21.64 -3.40 28.49
N LYS A 86 22.66 -4.28 28.60
CA LYS A 86 24.04 -3.96 28.18
C LYS A 86 24.26 -4.17 26.68
N THR A 87 23.67 -5.23 26.12
CA THR A 87 23.84 -5.57 24.71
C THR A 87 22.54 -5.30 23.97
N ARG A 88 22.54 -4.26 23.14
CA ARG A 88 21.39 -3.92 22.30
C ARG A 88 21.32 -4.88 21.11
N ILE A 89 20.14 -5.45 20.89
CA ILE A 89 19.86 -6.25 19.71
C ILE A 89 19.45 -5.28 18.60
N TYR A 90 20.13 -5.40 17.47
CA TYR A 90 19.72 -4.80 16.21
C TYR A 90 19.16 -5.94 15.37
N ASN A 91 17.83 -6.03 15.31
CA ASN A 91 17.17 -6.93 14.38
C ASN A 91 16.79 -6.12 13.12
N GLU A 92 16.69 -6.78 11.98
CA GLU A 92 16.09 -6.20 10.79
C GLU A 92 14.57 -6.20 10.97
N MET A 93 14.09 -5.25 11.77
CA MET A 93 12.95 -4.34 11.56
C MET A 93 12.98 -3.36 12.73
#